data_AF-A0A7J3KDJ8-F1
#
_entry.id   AF-A0A7J3KDJ8-F1
#
_cell.length_a   1.000
_cell.length_b   1.000
_cell.length_c   1.000
_cell.angle_alpha   90.00
_cell.angle_beta   90.00
_cell.angle_gamma   90.00
#
_symmetry.space_group_name_H-M   'P 1'
#
loop_
_entity.id
_entity.type
_entity.pdbx_description
1 polymer ?
#
loop_
_entity_poly.entity_id
_entity_poly.type
_entity_poly.pdbx_seq_one_letter_code
_entity_poly.pdbx_strand_id
1 'polypeptide(L)' 'MKFEFYIHGLWILSAIFFLIAGMIAGNIEFALGTTHLSYAISLLLAFVLFLIATMLLISAAINAIKEER' A
#
# COMPACT_ATOMS: atom_id res chain seq x y z
N MET A 1 12.16 -19.31 13.46
CA MET A 1 11.89 -18.03 14.16
C MET A 1 12.19 -16.78 13.32
N LYS A 2 13.25 -16.73 12.48
CA LYS A 2 13.51 -15.56 11.61
C LYS A 2 12.49 -15.37 10.45
N PHE A 3 11.91 -16.46 9.94
CA PHE A 3 11.00 -16.40 8.78
C PHE A 3 9.58 -15.92 9.13
N GLU A 4 9.03 -16.31 10.29
CA GLU A 4 7.75 -15.75 10.75
C GLU A 4 7.78 -14.23 10.94
N PHE A 5 8.88 -13.70 11.52
CA PHE A 5 9.06 -12.25 11.66
C PHE A 5 9.08 -11.53 10.30
N TYR A 6 9.63 -12.18 9.26
CA TYR A 6 9.66 -11.63 7.92
C TYR A 6 8.25 -11.58 7.28
N ILE A 7 7.45 -12.64 7.43
CA ILE A 7 6.05 -12.66 6.95
C ILE A 7 5.24 -11.58 7.66
N HIS A 8 5.32 -11.52 8.99
CA HIS A 8 4.58 -10.54 9.79
C HIS A 8 5.05 -9.11 9.48
N GLY A 9 6.34 -8.91 9.26
CA GLY A 9 6.91 -7.63 8.81
C GLY A 9 6.35 -7.17 7.47
N LEU A 10 6.20 -8.06 6.49
CA LEU A 10 5.58 -7.72 5.20
C LEU A 10 4.09 -7.38 5.34
N TRP A 11 3.35 -8.08 6.21
CA TRP A 11 1.95 -7.75 6.52
C TRP A 11 1.81 -6.36 7.15
N ILE A 12 2.63 -6.06 8.16
CA ILE A 12 2.63 -4.76 8.83
C ILE A 12 2.99 -3.66 7.83
N LEU A 13 4.02 -3.86 7.02
CA LEU A 13 4.44 -2.89 6.03
C LEU A 13 3.34 -2.65 4.98
N SER A 14 2.73 -3.72 4.48
CA SER A 14 1.57 -3.66 3.58
C SER A 14 0.43 -2.83 4.19
N ALA A 15 0.08 -3.07 5.46
CA ALA A 15 -0.98 -2.34 6.13
C ALA A 15 -0.68 -0.83 6.25
N ILE A 16 0.58 -0.47 6.52
CA ILE A 16 1.01 0.94 6.56
C ILE A 16 0.85 1.60 5.18
N PHE A 17 1.26 0.93 4.10
CA PHE A 17 1.08 1.46 2.75
C PHE A 17 -0.41 1.61 2.38
N PHE A 18 -1.25 0.64 2.72
CA PHE A 18 -2.71 0.74 2.52
C PHE A 18 -3.31 1.93 3.29
N LEU A 19 -2.90 2.13 4.54
CA LEU A 19 -3.36 3.25 5.36
C LEU A 19 -3.00 4.59 4.72
N ILE A 20 -1.73 4.80 4.35
CA ILE A 20 -1.27 6.05 3.74
C ILE A 20 -1.97 6.28 2.40
N ALA A 21 -2.07 5.24 1.56
CA ALA A 21 -2.77 5.33 0.28
C ALA A 21 -4.25 5.71 0.47
N GLY A 22 -4.93 5.09 1.44
CA GLY A 22 -6.31 5.38 1.78
C GLY A 22 -6.52 6.79 2.34
N MET A 23 -5.61 7.28 3.18
CA MET A 23 -5.62 8.66 3.66
C MET A 23 -5.49 9.65 2.51
N ILE A 24 -4.58 9.41 1.56
CA ILE A 24 -4.42 10.27 0.39
C ILE A 24 -5.68 10.20 -0.48
N ALA A 25 -6.09 9.00 -0.91
CA ALA A 25 -7.23 8.80 -1.79
C ALA A 25 -8.54 9.34 -1.21
N GLY A 26 -8.77 9.17 0.10
CA GLY A 26 -9.97 9.64 0.79
C GLY A 26 -10.02 11.16 1.02
N ASN A 27 -8.90 11.87 0.85
CA ASN A 27 -8.83 13.33 0.97
C ASN A 27 -8.56 14.02 -0.38
N ILE A 28 -8.47 13.28 -1.48
CA ILE A 28 -8.34 13.87 -2.81
C ILE A 28 -9.71 14.43 -3.23
N GLU A 29 -9.76 15.74 -3.43
CA GLU A 29 -10.92 16.44 -3.97
C GLU A 29 -10.46 17.46 -5.01
N PHE A 30 -11.19 17.57 -6.12
CA PHE A 30 -10.96 18.62 -7.10
C PHE A 30 -11.70 19.90 -6.67
N ALA A 31 -11.06 20.67 -5.80
CA ALA A 31 -11.61 21.89 -5.21
C ALA A 31 -10.98 23.18 -5.76
N LEU A 32 -11.56 24.33 -5.42
CA LEU A 32 -10.99 25.66 -5.72
C LEU A 32 -9.57 25.77 -5.15
N GLY A 33 -8.59 26.04 -6.01
CA GLY A 33 -7.17 26.09 -5.64
C GLY A 33 -6.38 24.81 -5.96
N THR A 34 -7.05 23.72 -6.36
CA THR A 34 -6.35 22.55 -6.90
C THR A 34 -6.06 22.74 -8.38
N THR A 35 -4.84 22.41 -8.81
CA THR A 35 -4.48 22.36 -10.22
C THR A 35 -4.73 20.95 -10.76
N HIS A 36 -5.02 20.83 -12.07
CA HIS A 36 -5.14 19.52 -12.72
C HIS A 36 -3.89 18.66 -12.51
N LEU A 37 -2.70 19.28 -12.53
CA LEU A 37 -1.44 18.59 -12.33
C LEU A 37 -1.32 18.03 -10.91
N SER A 38 -1.57 18.85 -9.88
CA SER A 38 -1.49 18.40 -8.48
C SER A 38 -2.51 17.30 -8.18
N TYR A 39 -3.72 17.40 -8.75
CA TYR A 39 -4.75 16.37 -8.61
C TYR A 39 -4.31 15.04 -9.24
N ALA A 40 -3.81 15.08 -10.49
CA ALA A 40 -3.33 13.89 -11.18
C ALA A 40 -2.13 13.23 -10.48
N ILE A 41 -1.19 14.02 -9.95
CA ILE A 41 -0.04 13.51 -9.20
C ILE A 41 -0.49 12.83 -7.91
N SER A 42 -1.41 13.42 -7.14
CA SER A 42 -1.92 12.83 -5.91
C SER A 42 -2.65 11.50 -6.17
N LEU A 43 -3.45 11.43 -7.24
CA LEU A 43 -4.09 10.18 -7.67
C LEU A 43 -3.08 9.11 -8.06
N LEU A 44 -2.07 9.47 -8.86
CA LEU A 44 -1.03 8.55 -9.29
C LEU A 44 -0.23 8.04 -8.09
N LEU A 45 0.07 8.91 -7.13
CA LEU A 45 0.76 8.55 -5.90
C LEU A 45 -0.05 7.56 -5.06
N ALA A 46 -1.34 7.84 -4.83
CA ALA A 46 -2.23 6.92 -4.11
C ALA A 46 -2.30 5.55 -4.82
N PHE A 47 -2.43 5.56 -6.15
CA PHE A 47 -2.46 4.34 -6.96
C PHE A 47 -1.17 3.51 -6.82
N VAL A 48 0.01 4.14 -6.92
CA VAL A 48 1.30 3.46 -6.75
C VAL A 48 1.44 2.88 -5.34
N LEU A 49 1.01 3.61 -4.30
CA LEU A 49 1.04 3.11 -2.93
C LEU A 49 0.12 1.89 -2.74
N PHE A 50 -1.07 1.89 -3.34
CA PHE A 50 -1.96 0.72 -3.33
C PHE A 50 -1.34 -0.49 -4.05
N LEU A 51 -0.65 -0.27 -5.17
CA LEU A 51 0.07 -1.35 -5.87
C LEU A 51 1.18 -1.94 -4.99
N ILE A 52 2.01 -1.10 -4.38
CA ILE A 52 3.08 -1.55 -3.49
C ILE A 52 2.51 -2.32 -2.30
N ALA A 53 1.45 -1.80 -1.66
CA ALA A 53 0.78 -2.48 -0.56
C ALA A 53 0.29 -3.87 -0.97
N THR A 54 -0.40 -3.96 -2.11
CA THR A 54 -0.92 -5.23 -2.64
C THR A 54 0.19 -6.21 -2.97
N MET A 55 1.31 -5.75 -3.55
CA MET A 55 2.48 -6.59 -3.83
C MET A 55 3.11 -7.16 -2.54
N LEU A 56 3.21 -6.34 -1.48
CA LEU A 56 3.71 -6.79 -0.18
C LEU A 56 2.79 -7.84 0.45
N LEU A 57 1.47 -7.63 0.40
CA LEU A 57 0.48 -8.58 0.88
C LEU A 57 0.58 -9.93 0.16
N ILE A 58 0.65 -9.92 -1.17
CA ILE A 58 0.80 -11.12 -2.00
C ILE A 58 2.11 -11.83 -1.65
N SER A 59 3.21 -11.09 -1.51
CA SER A 59 4.51 -11.65 -1.14
C SER A 59 4.44 -12.34 0.22
N ALA A 60 3.77 -11.72 1.19
CA ALA A 60 3.62 -12.28 2.51
C ALA A 60 2.74 -13.53 2.52
N ALA A 61 1.64 -13.54 1.77
CA ALA A 61 0.75 -14.70 1.63
C ALA A 61 1.46 -15.90 0.97
N ILE A 62 2.21 -15.67 -0.11
CA ILE A 62 2.99 -16.74 -0.77
C ILE A 62 4.05 -17.32 0.18
N ASN A 63 4.72 -16.48 0.95
CA ASN A 63 5.74 -16.94 1.90
C ASN A 63 5.11 -17.73 3.06
N ALA A 64 3.94 -17.32 3.55
CA ALA A 64 3.20 -18.09 4.56
C ALA A 64 2.82 -19.49 4.04
N ILE A 65 2.26 -19.59 2.82
CA ILE A 65 1.90 -20.88 2.21
C ILE A 65 3.13 -21.79 2.04
N LYS A 66 4.29 -21.22 1.71
CA LYS A 66 5.54 -21.97 1.58
C LYS A 66 6.08 -22.48 2.91
N GLU A 67 5.77 -21.83 4.02
CA GLU A 67 6.22 -22.25 5.36
C GLU A 67 5.32 -23.36 5.95
N GLU A 68 4.06 -23.43 5.52
CA GLU A 68 3.13 -24.51 5.90
C GLU A 68 3.33 -25.83 5.14
N ARG A 69 4.06 -25.82 4.01
CA ARG A 69 4.36 -26.99 3.17
C ARG A 69 5.72 -27.59 3.47
#